data_AF-A0A947BIH9-F1
#
_entry.id   AF-A0A947BIH9-F1
#
_cell.length_a   1.000
_cell.length_b   1.000
_cell.length_c   1.000
_cell.angle_alpha   90.00
_cell.angle_beta   90.00
_cell.angle_gamma   90.00
#
_symmetry.space_group_name_H-M   'P 1'
#
loop_
_entity.id
_entity.type
_entity.pdbx_description
1 polymer ?
#
loop_
_entity_poly.entity_id
_entity_poly.type
_entity_poly.pdbx_seq_one_letter_code
_entity_poly.pdbx_strand_id
1 'polypeptide(L)'
;MTFRLRAAHISDLEHLYEMAKLTGGGFTNLPADKNALTKKLERAEAAFSRTDDTLGDDVFTLVLENTETGQVRGTCQLFSQVGQQWPFYSYRL
;
A
#
# COMPACT_ATOMS: atom_id res chain seq x y z
N MET A 1 1.63 23.40 7.68
CA MET A 1 1.78 21.95 7.49
C MET A 1 0.43 21.29 7.37
N THR A 2 -0.11 21.29 6.15
CA THR A 2 -1.34 20.55 5.85
C THR A 2 -0.97 19.21 5.24
N PHE A 3 -1.36 18.11 5.87
CA PHE A 3 -1.23 16.76 5.33
C PHE A 3 -2.56 16.34 4.70
N ARG A 4 -2.50 15.61 3.58
CA ARG A 4 -3.70 14.99 2.98
C ARG A 4 -3.51 13.49 2.83
N LEU A 5 -4.59 12.75 3.03
CA LEU A 5 -4.68 11.34 2.70
C LEU A 5 -5.20 11.21 1.27
N ARG A 6 -4.52 10.41 0.44
CA ARG A 6 -4.96 10.11 -0.93
C ARG A 6 -4.55 8.71 -1.36
N ALA A 7 -5.14 8.24 -2.46
CA ALA A 7 -4.67 7.03 -3.14
C ALA A 7 -3.18 7.15 -3.48
N ALA A 8 -2.46 6.04 -3.32
CA ALA A 8 -1.09 5.92 -3.75
C ALA A 8 -1.02 5.77 -5.27
N HIS A 9 -0.04 6.42 -5.89
CA HIS A 9 0.23 6.36 -7.32
C HIS A 9 1.65 5.86 -7.57
N ILE A 10 1.97 5.48 -8.82
CA ILE A 10 3.30 5.00 -9.19
C ILE A 10 4.42 6.02 -8.87
N SER A 11 4.11 7.32 -8.90
CA SER A 11 5.03 8.40 -8.52
C SER A 11 5.44 8.37 -7.03
N ASP A 12 4.70 7.65 -6.18
CA ASP A 12 5.01 7.51 -4.77
C ASP A 12 6.03 6.39 -4.48
N LEU A 13 6.41 5.59 -5.49
CA LEU A 13 7.27 4.41 -5.34
C LEU A 13 8.56 4.72 -4.58
N GLU A 14 9.25 5.80 -4.93
CA GLU A 14 10.52 6.13 -4.28
C GLU A 14 10.31 6.48 -2.81
N HIS A 15 9.29 7.28 -2.49
CA HIS A 15 8.98 7.62 -1.10
C HIS A 15 8.59 6.39 -0.26
N LEU A 16 7.81 5.47 -0.85
CA LEU A 16 7.43 4.21 -0.19
C LEU A 16 8.64 3.30 0.00
N TYR A 17 9.56 3.24 -0.97
CA TYR A 17 10.79 2.46 -0.86
C TYR A 17 11.71 3.01 0.23
N GLU A 18 11.89 4.34 0.29
CA GLU A 18 12.67 4.98 1.35
C GLU A 18 12.06 4.72 2.73
N MET A 19 10.74 4.76 2.84
CA MET A 19 10.02 4.42 4.08
C MET A 19 10.15 2.94 4.45
N ALA A 20 10.07 2.04 3.47
CA ALA A 20 10.19 0.59 3.66
C ALA A 20 11.57 0.19 4.23
N LYS A 21 12.64 0.90 3.86
CA LYS A 21 13.98 0.66 4.43
C LYS A 21 14.03 0.94 5.93
N LEU A 22 13.11 1.76 6.47
CA LEU A 22 13.07 2.14 7.88
C LEU A 22 12.31 1.12 8.76
N THR A 23 11.51 0.23 8.18
CA THR A 23 10.64 -0.69 8.95
C THR A 23 11.37 -1.94 9.45
N GLY A 24 12.63 -2.14 9.04
CA GLY A 24 13.37 -3.38 9.24
C GLY A 24 12.79 -4.55 8.43
N GLY A 25 13.39 -5.74 8.55
CA GLY A 25 13.01 -6.92 7.75
C GLY A 25 11.71 -7.61 8.16
N GLY A 26 11.13 -7.24 9.31
CA GLY A 26 9.94 -7.92 9.87
C GLY A 26 8.60 -7.41 9.33
N PHE A 27 8.57 -6.25 8.67
CA PHE A 27 7.33 -5.65 8.19
C PHE A 27 7.04 -6.05 6.73
N THR A 28 6.58 -7.28 6.56
CA THR A 28 6.36 -7.92 5.25
C THR A 28 5.31 -7.21 4.39
N ASN A 29 4.42 -6.43 4.99
CA ASN A 29 3.45 -5.60 4.28
C ASN A 29 4.06 -4.32 3.68
N LEU A 30 5.31 -3.96 3.94
CA LEU A 30 6.00 -2.87 3.25
C LEU A 30 7.46 -3.26 3.01
N PRO A 31 7.73 -4.18 2.08
CA PRO A 31 9.08 -4.66 1.83
C PRO A 31 9.92 -3.58 1.15
N ALA A 32 11.20 -3.48 1.52
CA ALA A 32 12.19 -2.64 0.82
C ALA A 32 12.62 -3.29 -0.52
N ASP A 33 11.66 -3.58 -1.37
CA ASP A 33 11.82 -4.19 -2.69
C ASP A 33 11.00 -3.40 -3.72
N LYS A 34 11.67 -2.75 -4.67
CA LYS A 34 11.00 -1.87 -5.64
C LYS A 34 10.03 -2.63 -6.55
N ASN A 35 10.30 -3.89 -6.88
CA ASN A 35 9.41 -4.68 -7.74
C ASN A 35 8.12 -5.06 -7.00
N ALA A 36 8.22 -5.46 -5.74
CA ALA A 36 7.08 -5.77 -4.88
C ALA A 36 6.22 -4.52 -4.63
N LEU A 37 6.85 -3.37 -4.38
CA LEU A 37 6.14 -2.10 -4.22
C LEU A 37 5.48 -1.62 -5.51
N THR A 38 6.12 -1.79 -6.66
CA THR A 38 5.54 -1.47 -7.98
C THR A 38 4.26 -2.28 -8.22
N LYS A 39 4.34 -3.62 -8.07
CA LYS A 39 3.17 -4.51 -8.21
C LYS A 39 2.03 -4.15 -7.26
N LYS A 40 2.37 -3.68 -6.06
CA LYS A 40 1.40 -3.23 -5.07
C LYS A 40 0.70 -1.93 -5.49
N LEU A 41 1.43 -0.98 -6.05
CA LEU A 41 0.86 0.26 -6.58
C LEU A 41 -0.05 -0.01 -7.77
N GLU A 42 0.35 -0.92 -8.66
CA GLU A 42 -0.51 -1.39 -9.78
C GLU A 42 -1.81 -2.02 -9.27
N ARG A 43 -1.74 -2.87 -8.22
CA ARG A 43 -2.94 -3.43 -7.58
C ARG A 43 -3.82 -2.37 -6.94
N ALA A 44 -3.23 -1.35 -6.32
CA ALA A 44 -3.98 -0.24 -5.74
C ALA A 44 -4.70 0.58 -6.81
N GLU A 45 -4.03 0.90 -7.91
CA GLU A 45 -4.63 1.60 -9.04
C GLU A 45 -5.80 0.80 -9.64
N ALA A 46 -5.63 -0.51 -9.82
CA ALA A 46 -6.70 -1.40 -10.28
C ALA A 46 -7.90 -1.43 -9.31
N ALA A 47 -7.64 -1.47 -8.00
CA ALA A 47 -8.69 -1.47 -6.98
C ALA A 47 -9.48 -0.15 -6.96
N PHE A 48 -8.80 1.00 -7.01
CA PHE A 48 -9.47 2.32 -7.05
C PHE A 48 -10.19 2.59 -8.38
N SER A 49 -9.79 1.93 -9.47
CA SER A 49 -10.41 2.09 -10.79
C SER A 49 -11.59 1.15 -11.04
N ARG A 50 -11.82 0.15 -10.16
CA ARG A 50 -12.94 -0.77 -10.30
C ARG A 50 -14.27 -0.03 -10.08
N THR A 51 -15.24 -0.32 -10.93
CA THR A 51 -16.57 0.33 -10.93
C THR A 51 -17.72 -0.64 -10.69
N ASP A 52 -17.45 -1.94 -10.65
CA ASP A 52 -18.42 -2.95 -10.28
C ASP A 52 -18.43 -3.18 -8.76
N ASP A 53 -19.59 -3.59 -8.23
CA ASP A 53 -19.81 -3.83 -6.80
C ASP A 53 -19.35 -5.24 -6.34
N THR A 54 -18.54 -5.95 -7.14
CA THR A 54 -18.11 -7.29 -6.77
C THR A 54 -16.93 -7.24 -5.80
N LEU A 55 -17.06 -7.95 -4.67
CA LEU A 55 -15.98 -8.07 -3.69
C LEU A 55 -14.87 -8.95 -4.28
N GLY A 56 -13.70 -8.37 -4.52
CA GLY A 56 -12.50 -9.07 -5.01
C GLY A 56 -11.33 -9.03 -4.04
N ASP A 57 -10.19 -9.57 -4.49
CA ASP A 57 -8.88 -9.52 -3.81
C ASP A 57 -8.22 -8.13 -3.97
N ASP A 58 -8.97 -7.09 -3.62
CA ASP A 58 -8.55 -5.70 -3.77
C ASP A 58 -7.63 -5.27 -2.64
N VAL A 59 -6.62 -4.49 -3.02
CA VAL A 59 -5.65 -3.91 -2.09
C VAL A 59 -5.62 -2.42 -2.32
N PHE A 60 -6.25 -1.67 -1.43
CA PHE A 60 -6.18 -0.21 -1.44
C PHE A 60 -4.93 0.22 -0.70
N THR A 61 -4.10 1.07 -1.33
CA THR A 61 -2.94 1.68 -0.68
C THR A 61 -3.14 3.19 -0.65
N LEU A 62 -3.04 3.77 0.53
CA LEU A 62 -3.16 5.20 0.76
C LEU A 62 -1.81 5.75 1.22
N VAL A 63 -1.56 7.03 0.90
CA VAL A 63 -0.38 7.77 1.35
C VAL A 63 -0.80 9.04 2.08
N LEU A 64 0.00 9.40 3.09
CA LEU A 64 -0.08 10.68 3.78
C LEU A 64 0.92 11.64 3.14
N GLU A 65 0.44 12.55 2.32
CA GLU A 65 1.26 13.53 1.60
C GLU A 65 1.33 14.84 2.38
N ASN A 66 2.53 15.39 2.51
CA ASN A 66 2.71 16.80 2.85
C ASN A 66 2.39 17.65 1.61
N THR A 67 1.30 18.41 1.65
CA THR A 67 0.81 19.19 0.50
C THR A 67 1.71 20.35 0.09
N GLU A 68 2.61 20.80 0.98
CA GLU A 68 3.55 21.89 0.69
C GLU A 68 4.79 21.39 -0.06
N THR A 69 5.24 20.15 0.21
CA THR A 69 6.48 19.60 -0.36
C THR A 69 6.26 18.46 -1.34
N GLY A 70 5.06 17.91 -1.42
CA GLY A 70 4.74 16.70 -2.19
C GLY A 70 5.29 15.40 -1.58
N GLN A 71 5.98 15.48 -0.43
CA GLN A 71 6.60 14.30 0.17
C GLN A 71 5.57 13.40 0.83
N VAL A 72 5.65 12.10 0.56
CA VAL A 72 4.90 11.08 1.30
C VAL A 72 5.59 10.79 2.64
N ARG A 73 4.84 10.92 3.74
CA ARG A 73 5.32 10.78 5.13
C ARG A 73 4.64 9.66 5.90
N GLY A 74 3.68 8.97 5.29
CA GLY A 74 3.05 7.78 5.84
C GLY A 74 2.33 6.97 4.77
N THR A 75 2.02 5.73 5.07
CA THR A 75 1.22 4.86 4.22
C THR A 75 0.35 3.95 5.07
N CYS A 76 -0.81 3.57 4.55
CA CYS A 76 -1.60 2.47 5.08
C CYS A 76 -2.19 1.65 3.93
N GLN A 77 -2.63 0.45 4.26
CA GLN A 77 -3.18 -0.48 3.29
C GLN A 77 -4.46 -1.11 3.83
N LEU A 78 -5.41 -1.37 2.93
CA LEU A 78 -6.63 -2.10 3.22
C LEU A 78 -6.73 -3.26 2.25
N PHE A 79 -7.00 -4.44 2.78
CA PHE A 79 -7.22 -5.66 2.02
C PHE A 79 -8.69 -6.01 2.12
N SER A 80 -9.41 -6.05 1.00
CA SER A 80 -10.84 -6.40 0.98
C SER A 80 -11.10 -7.82 1.48
N GLN A 81 -10.16 -8.72 1.16
CA GLN A 81 -10.16 -10.11 1.60
C GLN A 81 -8.72 -10.53 1.91
N VAL A 82 -8.56 -11.48 2.84
CA VAL A 82 -7.28 -12.16 3.09
C VAL A 82 -7.50 -13.65 2.97
N GLY A 83 -6.45 -14.42 2.69
CA GLY A 83 -6.56 -15.88 2.63
C GLY A 83 -7.05 -16.45 1.28
N GLN A 84 -7.36 -15.60 0.29
CA GLN A 84 -7.97 -16.03 -0.98
C GLN A 84 -6.96 -16.63 -1.95
N GLN A 85 -5.88 -15.91 -2.24
CA GLN A 85 -4.81 -16.41 -3.10
C GLN A 85 -3.83 -17.32 -2.34
N TRP A 86 -3.47 -16.90 -1.13
CA TRP A 86 -2.57 -17.61 -0.24
C TRP A 86 -3.19 -17.67 1.15
N PRO A 87 -3.04 -18.77 1.90
CA PRO A 87 -3.56 -18.85 3.25
C PRO A 87 -3.01 -17.72 4.15
N PHE A 88 -3.90 -17.10 4.92
CA PHE A 88 -3.52 -16.08 5.91
C PHE A 88 -3.47 -16.72 7.29
N TYR A 89 -2.24 -16.97 7.77
CA TYR A 89 -2.02 -17.72 9.00
C TYR A 89 -2.08 -16.84 10.25
N SER A 90 -2.58 -17.39 11.34
CA SER A 90 -2.50 -16.82 12.68
C SER A 90 -2.41 -17.96 13.69
N TYR A 91 -1.60 -17.79 14.73
CA TYR A 91 -1.60 -18.71 15.87
C TYR A 91 -2.73 -18.34 16.81
N ARG A 92 -3.53 -19.33 17.20
CA ARG A 92 -4.50 -19.20 18.28
C ARG A 92 -3.81 -19.64 19.57
N LEU A 93 -3.56 -18.68 20.46
CA LEU A 93 -3.01 -18.91 21.79
C LEU A 93 -4.12 -19.24 22.79
#